data_AF-A0A6M6E5W5-F1
#
_entry.id   AF-A0A6M6E5W5-F1
#
_cell.length_a   1.000
_cell.length_b   1.000
_cell.length_c   1.000
_cell.angle_alpha   90.00
_cell.angle_beta   90.00
_cell.angle_gamma   90.00
#
_symmetry.space_group_name_H-M   'P 1'
#
loop_
_entity.id
_entity.type
_entity.pdbx_description
1 polymer ?
#
loop_
_entity_poly.entity_id
_entity_poly.type
_entity_poly.pdbx_seq_one_letter_code
_entity_poly.pdbx_strand_id
1 'polypeptide(L)'
;MISQEVDQIIEEMHKLMNPIVVGTASHLKGAKVVYKIDDALKERKLTQKQLAAMTGMRVATISELVNGKGTNINYVQMLALMAALRLTSFEQIFEIRLPEEMEEQFKRESEYWIRTKEKPLSLIHLMMDNLEKKKELDFSRFMDS
;
A
#
# COMPACT_ATOMS: atom_id res chain seq x y z
N MET A 1 -3.81 4.52 16.81
CA MET A 1 -3.15 3.69 15.79
C MET A 1 -3.96 2.44 15.45
N ILE A 2 -4.50 2.38 14.23
CA ILE A 2 -5.20 1.22 13.64
C ILE A 2 -4.26 0.59 12.61
N SER A 3 -4.26 -0.74 12.48
CA SER A 3 -3.46 -1.45 11.47
C SER A 3 -4.23 -2.60 10.83
N GLN A 4 -3.90 -2.90 9.58
CA GLN A 4 -4.46 -4.02 8.81
C GLN A 4 -3.33 -4.85 8.21
N GLU A 5 -3.49 -6.18 8.19
CA GLU A 5 -2.54 -7.08 7.55
C GLU A 5 -2.62 -6.90 6.03
N VAL A 6 -1.47 -6.91 5.35
CA VAL A 6 -1.41 -6.80 3.88
C VAL A 6 -2.18 -7.94 3.20
N ASP A 7 -2.20 -9.13 3.79
CA ASP A 7 -2.99 -10.26 3.28
C ASP A 7 -4.49 -9.92 3.17
N GLN A 8 -5.05 -9.29 4.21
CA GLN A 8 -6.45 -8.88 4.22
C GLN A 8 -6.73 -7.79 3.18
N ILE A 9 -5.80 -6.85 3.02
CA ILE A 9 -5.92 -5.79 2.00
C ILE A 9 -5.93 -6.39 0.60
N ILE A 10 -5.05 -7.35 0.33
CA ILE A 10 -4.98 -8.04 -0.96
C ILE A 10 -6.27 -8.82 -1.22
N GLU A 11 -6.77 -9.56 -0.23
CA GLU A 11 -8.04 -10.29 -0.33
C GLU A 11 -9.24 -9.37 -0.57
N GLU A 12 -9.25 -8.16 0.00
CA GLU A 12 -10.34 -7.20 -0.25
C GLU A 12 -10.22 -6.56 -1.64
N MET A 13 -8.99 -6.26 -2.09
CA MET A 13 -8.73 -5.41 -3.26
C MET A 13 -8.42 -6.11 -4.58
N HIS A 14 -8.16 -7.42 -4.57
CA HIS A 14 -7.75 -8.15 -5.79
C HIS A 14 -8.75 -8.07 -6.94
N LYS A 15 -10.05 -7.85 -6.68
CA LYS A 15 -11.13 -7.94 -7.68
C LYS A 15 -10.98 -6.98 -8.86
N LEU A 16 -10.23 -5.88 -8.70
CA LEU A 16 -10.03 -4.88 -9.75
C LEU A 16 -8.59 -4.86 -10.30
N MET A 17 -7.72 -5.77 -9.84
CA MET A 17 -6.29 -5.74 -10.12
C MET A 17 -5.84 -6.92 -10.96
N ASN A 18 -4.79 -6.70 -11.75
CA ASN A 18 -4.15 -7.76 -12.53
C ASN A 18 -3.64 -8.87 -11.56
N PRO A 19 -3.94 -10.17 -11.81
CA PRO A 19 -3.50 -11.27 -10.94
C PRO A 19 -1.99 -11.33 -10.70
N ILE A 20 -1.16 -10.89 -11.66
CA ILE A 20 0.29 -10.80 -11.51
C ILE A 20 0.67 -9.72 -10.49
N VAL A 21 -0.01 -8.57 -10.50
CA VAL A 21 0.20 -7.49 -9.53
C VAL A 21 -0.20 -7.95 -8.14
N VAL A 22 -1.35 -8.63 -8.03
CA VAL A 22 -1.83 -9.25 -6.79
C VAL A 22 -0.79 -10.24 -6.26
N GLY A 23 -0.32 -11.17 -7.11
CA GLY A 23 0.70 -12.14 -6.75
C GLY A 23 2.03 -11.51 -6.32
N THR A 24 2.45 -10.44 -6.98
CA THR A 24 3.66 -9.69 -6.59
C THR A 24 3.49 -9.04 -5.22
N ALA A 25 2.32 -8.43 -4.95
CA ALA A 25 2.03 -7.85 -3.64
C ALA A 25 1.99 -8.90 -2.52
N SER A 26 1.60 -10.14 -2.83
CA SER A 26 1.61 -11.24 -1.85
C SER A 26 3.00 -11.59 -1.30
N HIS A 27 4.10 -11.11 -1.92
CA HIS A 27 5.44 -11.23 -1.32
C HIS A 27 5.62 -10.37 -0.07
N LEU A 28 4.71 -9.42 0.19
CA LEU A 28 4.66 -8.64 1.42
C LEU A 28 3.75 -9.29 2.48
N LYS A 29 3.40 -10.56 2.32
CA LYS A 29 2.63 -11.32 3.31
C LYS A 29 3.28 -11.24 4.70
N GLY A 30 2.47 -10.94 5.71
CA GLY A 30 2.91 -10.68 7.09
C GLY A 30 3.31 -9.23 7.37
N ALA A 31 3.37 -8.36 6.37
CA ALA A 31 3.48 -6.92 6.58
C ALA A 31 2.14 -6.30 6.98
N LYS A 32 2.22 -5.12 7.61
CA LYS A 32 1.07 -4.37 8.11
C LYS A 32 1.03 -2.97 7.53
N VAL A 33 -0.16 -2.52 7.14
CA VAL A 33 -0.43 -1.10 6.87
C VAL A 33 -0.95 -0.47 8.15
N VAL A 34 -0.30 0.60 8.61
CA VAL A 34 -0.63 1.34 9.81
C VAL A 34 -1.21 2.70 9.44
N TYR A 35 -2.43 2.98 9.89
CA TYR A 35 -3.13 4.23 9.62
C TYR A 35 -2.92 5.22 10.76
N LYS A 36 -2.48 6.44 10.42
CA LYS A 36 -2.03 7.46 11.37
C LYS A 36 -2.90 8.71 11.41
N ILE A 37 -3.95 8.78 10.59
CA ILE A 37 -4.84 9.95 10.52
C ILE A 37 -5.49 10.25 11.88
N ASP A 38 -5.93 9.23 12.61
CA ASP A 38 -6.50 9.40 13.96
C ASP A 38 -5.51 10.05 14.93
N ASP A 39 -4.26 9.59 14.90
CA ASP A 39 -3.20 10.09 15.77
C ASP A 39 -2.87 11.56 15.39
N ALA A 40 -2.79 11.86 14.09
CA ALA A 40 -2.59 13.23 13.58
C ALA A 40 -3.72 14.19 13.97
N LEU A 41 -4.97 13.71 14.02
CA LEU A 41 -6.12 14.48 14.49
C LEU A 41 -6.05 14.78 16.00
N LYS A 42 -5.70 13.76 16.81
CA LYS A 42 -5.57 13.91 18.27
C LYS A 42 -4.50 14.91 18.66
N GLU A 43 -3.33 14.85 18.03
CA GLU A 43 -2.22 15.81 18.24
C GLU A 43 -2.66 17.26 17.99
N ARG A 44 -3.54 17.47 17.00
CA ARG A 44 -4.03 18.79 16.59
C ARG A 44 -5.34 19.18 17.28
N LYS A 45 -5.87 18.34 18.17
CA LYS A 45 -7.17 18.52 18.84
C LYS A 45 -8.31 18.75 17.84
N LEU A 46 -8.30 18.02 16.73
CA LEU A 46 -9.30 18.10 15.66
C LEU A 46 -10.26 16.91 15.70
N THR A 47 -11.51 17.16 15.35
CA THR A 47 -12.52 16.14 15.08
C THR A 47 -12.52 15.74 13.61
N GLN A 48 -13.04 14.54 13.29
CA GLN A 48 -13.23 14.11 11.90
C GLN A 48 -14.14 15.05 11.10
N LYS A 49 -15.15 15.65 11.75
CA LYS A 49 -16.05 16.64 11.13
C LYS A 49 -15.32 17.91 10.72
N GLN A 50 -14.37 18.37 11.55
CA GLN A 50 -13.52 19.52 11.22
C GLN A 50 -12.58 19.18 10.06
N LEU A 51 -11.97 17.99 10.06
CA LEU A 51 -11.13 17.55 8.95
C LEU A 51 -11.90 17.47 7.63
N ALA A 52 -13.14 16.94 7.66
CA ALA A 52 -14.02 16.92 6.50
C ALA A 52 -14.27 18.34 5.95
N ALA A 53 -14.54 19.31 6.83
CA ALA A 53 -14.71 20.71 6.43
C ALA A 53 -13.42 21.33 5.85
N MET A 54 -12.25 20.98 6.38
CA MET A 54 -10.95 21.50 5.91
C MET A 54 -10.51 20.90 4.57
N THR A 55 -10.87 19.65 4.31
CA THR A 55 -10.48 18.90 3.10
C THR A 55 -11.53 18.95 2.00
N GLY A 56 -12.77 19.33 2.32
CA GLY A 56 -13.92 19.21 1.42
C GLY A 56 -14.41 17.77 1.22
N MET A 57 -13.85 16.80 1.94
CA MET A 57 -14.25 15.40 1.84
C MET A 57 -15.52 15.12 2.65
N ARG A 58 -16.28 14.09 2.24
CA ARG A 58 -17.44 13.63 3.02
C ARG A 58 -16.95 13.08 4.38
N VAL A 59 -17.70 13.36 5.44
CA VAL A 59 -17.41 12.84 6.79
C VAL A 59 -17.32 11.31 6.78
N ALA A 60 -18.16 10.63 6.00
CA ALA A 60 -18.10 9.18 5.83
C ALA A 60 -16.75 8.71 5.27
N THR A 61 -16.21 9.39 4.26
CA THR A 61 -14.89 9.10 3.69
C THR A 61 -13.78 9.35 4.71
N ILE A 62 -13.85 10.42 5.50
CA ILE A 62 -12.88 10.64 6.59
C ILE A 62 -12.94 9.51 7.62
N SER A 63 -14.14 9.08 8.01
CA SER A 63 -14.33 7.97 8.96
C SER A 63 -13.76 6.66 8.42
N GLU A 64 -14.01 6.36 7.14
CA GLU A 64 -13.41 5.23 6.44
C GLU A 64 -11.88 5.27 6.55
N LEU A 65 -11.26 6.36 6.08
CA LEU A 65 -9.81 6.52 6.10
C LEU A 65 -9.19 6.43 7.49
N VAL A 66 -9.85 7.03 8.50
CA VAL A 66 -9.40 6.97 9.89
C VAL A 66 -9.42 5.54 10.42
N ASN A 67 -10.42 4.75 10.03
CA ASN A 67 -10.58 3.37 10.48
C ASN A 67 -9.82 2.36 9.61
N GLY A 68 -9.04 2.79 8.62
CA GLY A 68 -8.42 1.90 7.64
C GLY A 68 -9.42 1.15 6.77
N LYS A 69 -10.67 1.62 6.70
CA LYS A 69 -11.73 1.08 5.85
C LYS A 69 -11.79 1.93 4.60
N GLY A 70 -12.10 1.37 3.43
CA GLY A 70 -12.09 2.17 2.20
C GLY A 70 -10.68 2.27 1.61
N THR A 71 -10.41 1.30 0.77
CA THR A 71 -9.12 0.90 0.21
C THR A 71 -8.73 1.67 -1.07
N ASN A 72 -9.48 2.70 -1.44
CA ASN A 72 -9.23 3.53 -2.64
C ASN A 72 -8.95 4.98 -2.25
N ILE A 73 -7.97 5.21 -1.38
CA ILE A 73 -7.44 6.56 -1.20
C ILE A 73 -6.63 6.94 -2.46
N ASN A 74 -7.01 8.03 -3.11
CA ASN A 74 -6.27 8.55 -4.26
C ASN A 74 -5.30 9.68 -3.86
N TYR A 75 -4.39 10.04 -4.77
CA TYR A 75 -3.41 11.09 -4.51
C TYR A 75 -4.02 12.45 -4.18
N VAL A 76 -5.14 12.83 -4.80
CA VAL A 76 -5.79 14.12 -4.52
C VAL A 76 -6.30 14.16 -3.07
N GLN A 77 -6.88 13.07 -2.58
CA GLN A 77 -7.31 12.94 -1.19
C GLN A 77 -6.11 12.96 -0.23
N MET A 78 -5.00 12.27 -0.57
CA MET A 78 -3.78 12.33 0.25
C MET A 78 -3.22 13.75 0.33
N LEU A 79 -3.13 14.45 -0.80
CA LEU A 79 -2.66 15.83 -0.85
C LEU A 79 -3.59 16.79 -0.08
N ALA A 80 -4.90 16.57 -0.14
CA ALA A 80 -5.87 17.33 0.66
C ALA A 80 -5.65 17.12 2.16
N LEU A 81 -5.41 15.89 2.60
CA LEU A 81 -5.06 15.58 3.99
C LEU A 81 -3.75 16.25 4.40
N MET A 82 -2.71 16.16 3.57
CA MET A 82 -1.42 16.81 3.83
C MET A 82 -1.58 18.32 3.96
N ALA A 83 -2.32 18.95 3.04
CA ALA A 83 -2.60 20.37 3.09
C ALA A 83 -3.36 20.73 4.37
N ALA A 84 -4.49 20.08 4.65
CA ALA A 84 -5.34 20.38 5.80
C ALA A 84 -4.61 20.19 7.14
N LEU A 85 -3.85 19.10 7.29
CA LEU A 85 -3.17 18.73 8.53
C LEU A 85 -1.73 19.26 8.62
N ARG A 86 -1.24 19.98 7.59
CA ARG A 86 0.15 20.47 7.48
C ARG A 86 1.16 19.33 7.63
N LEU A 87 0.92 18.22 6.93
CA LEU A 87 1.84 17.08 6.87
C LEU A 87 2.89 17.33 5.79
N THR A 88 4.12 16.88 6.06
CA THR A 88 5.28 17.02 5.16
C THR A 88 5.62 15.70 4.46
N SER A 89 5.03 14.57 4.90
CA SER A 89 5.22 13.25 4.30
C SER A 89 3.92 12.44 4.30
N PHE A 90 3.73 11.61 3.27
CA PHE A 90 2.64 10.62 3.24
C PHE A 90 2.75 9.57 4.34
N GLU A 91 3.96 9.34 4.86
CA GLU A 91 4.19 8.42 5.99
C GLU A 91 3.48 8.87 7.28
N GLN A 92 3.05 10.14 7.35
CA GLN A 92 2.23 10.68 8.43
C GLN A 92 0.74 10.38 8.25
N ILE A 93 0.32 9.91 7.07
CA ILE A 93 -1.05 9.44 6.78
C ILE A 93 -1.13 7.93 7.02
N PHE A 94 -0.21 7.17 6.44
CA PHE A 94 -0.10 5.72 6.62
C PHE A 94 1.36 5.27 6.51
N GLU A 95 1.68 4.12 7.08
CA GLU A 95 3.01 3.51 6.94
C GLU A 95 2.89 2.00 6.69
N ILE A 96 3.88 1.41 6.02
CA ILE A 96 3.97 -0.03 5.84
C ILE A 96 5.06 -0.54 6.79
N ARG A 97 4.70 -1.45 7.70
CA ARG A 97 5.64 -2.14 8.58
C ARG A 97 5.87 -3.55 8.07
N LEU A 98 7.11 -3.83 7.68
CA LEU A 98 7.53 -5.18 7.29
C LEU A 98 7.89 -5.99 8.55
N PRO A 99 7.76 -7.33 8.51
CA PRO A 99 8.44 -8.19 9.50
C PRO A 99 9.94 -7.92 9.48
N GLU A 100 10.58 -7.98 10.64
CA GLU A 100 12.01 -7.65 10.81
C GLU A 100 12.90 -8.43 9.83
N GLU A 101 12.73 -9.75 9.75
CA GLU A 101 13.49 -10.60 8.83
C GLU A 101 13.35 -10.18 7.35
N MET A 102 12.14 -9.79 6.95
CA MET A 102 11.84 -9.31 5.59
C MET A 102 12.48 -7.94 5.34
N GLU A 103 12.36 -7.03 6.31
CA GLU A 103 12.96 -5.70 6.21
C GLU A 103 14.48 -5.78 6.06
N GLU A 104 15.13 -6.61 6.88
CA GLU A 104 16.57 -6.84 6.80
C GLU A 104 16.97 -7.49 5.47
N GLN A 105 16.20 -8.48 4.99
CA GLN A 105 16.44 -9.09 3.69
C GLN A 105 16.40 -8.03 2.57
N PHE A 106 15.33 -7.22 2.53
CA PHE A 106 15.17 -6.21 1.50
C PHE A 106 16.25 -5.14 1.55
N LYS A 107 16.66 -4.71 2.76
CA LYS A 107 17.79 -3.77 2.93
C LYS A 107 19.06 -4.36 2.34
N ARG A 108 19.44 -5.59 2.72
CA ARG A 108 20.65 -6.27 2.20
C ARG A 108 20.62 -6.42 0.68
N GLU A 109 19.50 -6.89 0.14
CA GLU A 109 19.32 -7.12 -1.30
C GLU A 109 19.36 -5.81 -2.11
N SER A 110 18.70 -4.76 -1.60
CA SER A 110 18.69 -3.43 -2.21
C SER A 110 20.09 -2.81 -2.21
N GLU A 111 20.80 -2.84 -1.08
CA GLU A 111 22.17 -2.34 -0.96
C GLU A 111 23.14 -3.08 -1.88
N TYR A 112 23.05 -4.41 -1.93
CA TYR A 112 23.80 -5.22 -2.88
C TYR A 112 23.52 -4.77 -4.31
N TRP A 113 22.25 -4.68 -4.70
CA TRP A 113 21.86 -4.33 -6.07
C TRP A 113 22.34 -2.94 -6.48
N ILE A 114 22.19 -1.94 -5.61
CA ILE A 114 22.65 -0.57 -5.88
C ILE A 114 24.16 -0.54 -6.09
N ARG A 115 24.91 -1.30 -5.28
CA ARG A 115 26.37 -1.34 -5.29
C ARG A 115 26.93 -2.10 -6.51
N THR A 116 26.42 -3.30 -6.78
CA THR A 116 26.97 -4.20 -7.81
C THR A 116 26.33 -4.02 -9.18
N LYS A 117 25.14 -3.40 -9.23
CA LYS A 117 24.24 -3.37 -10.40
C LYS A 117 23.72 -4.75 -10.82
N GLU A 118 23.95 -5.77 -10.00
CA GLU A 118 23.46 -7.13 -10.22
C GLU A 118 22.16 -7.34 -9.46
N LYS A 119 21.15 -7.92 -10.13
CA LYS A 119 19.86 -8.19 -9.50
C LYS A 119 20.00 -9.34 -8.48
N PRO A 120 19.45 -9.21 -7.27
CA PRO A 120 19.30 -10.32 -6.32
C PRO A 120 18.59 -11.52 -6.96
N LEU A 121 18.99 -12.73 -6.59
CA LEU A 121 18.42 -13.97 -7.13
C LEU A 121 16.92 -14.08 -6.84
N SER A 122 16.48 -13.64 -5.66
CA SER A 122 15.07 -13.53 -5.26
C SER A 122 14.25 -12.73 -6.27
N LEU A 123 14.75 -11.57 -6.70
CA LEU A 123 14.11 -10.71 -7.70
C LEU A 123 14.15 -11.29 -9.11
N ILE A 124 15.19 -12.06 -9.45
CA ILE A 124 15.25 -12.77 -10.73
C ILE A 124 14.17 -13.85 -10.77
N HIS A 125 14.02 -14.66 -9.72
CA HIS A 125 12.95 -15.66 -9.62
C HIS A 125 11.57 -15.02 -9.70
N LEU A 126 11.32 -13.95 -8.94
CA LEU A 126 10.06 -13.18 -9.02
C LEU A 126 9.77 -12.70 -10.45
N MET A 127 10.80 -12.20 -11.16
CA MET A 127 10.65 -11.76 -12.54
C MET A 127 10.31 -12.93 -13.48
N MET A 128 10.96 -14.09 -13.32
CA MET A 128 10.70 -15.28 -14.12
C MET A 128 9.27 -15.79 -13.92
N ASP A 129 8.82 -15.91 -12.67
CA ASP A 129 7.46 -16.33 -12.32
C ASP A 129 6.41 -15.39 -12.92
N ASN A 130 6.64 -14.07 -12.86
CA ASN A 130 5.74 -13.08 -13.43
C ASN A 130 5.69 -13.15 -14.96
N LEU A 131 6.81 -13.44 -15.63
CA LEU A 131 6.85 -13.62 -17.08
C LEU A 131 6.10 -14.88 -17.52
N GLU A 132 6.22 -15.97 -16.77
CA GLU A 132 5.49 -17.21 -17.01
C GLU A 132 3.98 -17.01 -16.87
N LYS A 133 3.53 -16.47 -15.73
CA LYS A 133 2.11 -16.13 -15.50
C LYS A 133 1.54 -15.19 -16.56
N LYS A 134 2.35 -14.25 -17.06
CA LYS A 134 1.93 -13.36 -18.15
C LYS A 134 1.66 -14.14 -19.44
N LYS A 135 2.54 -15.06 -19.82
CA LYS A 135 2.35 -15.91 -21.00
C LYS A 135 1.08 -16.75 -20.88
N GLU A 136 0.84 -17.34 -19.71
CA GLU A 136 -0.38 -18.11 -19.44
C GLU A 136 -1.64 -17.27 -19.59
N LEU A 137 -1.65 -16.05 -19.03
CA LEU A 137 -2.78 -15.12 -19.12
C LEU A 137 -3.03 -14.66 -20.56
N ASP A 138 -1.97 -14.33 -21.31
CA ASP A 138 -2.07 -13.93 -22.71
C ASP A 138 -2.59 -15.09 -23.57
N PHE A 139 -2.15 -16.32 -23.29
CA PHE A 139 -2.64 -17.52 -23.98
C PHE A 139 -4.11 -17.81 -23.66
N SER A 140 -4.54 -17.73 -22.40
CA SER A 140 -5.96 -17.90 -22.02
C SER A 140 -6.85 -16.91 -22.76
N ARG A 141 -6.46 -15.63 -22.79
CA ARG A 141 -7.22 -14.57 -23.50
C ARG A 141 -7.35 -14.82 -24.99
N PHE A 142 -6.33 -15.42 -25.61
CA PHE A 142 -6.37 -15.80 -27.02
C PHE A 142 -7.31 -16.98 -27.27
N MET A 143 -7.39 -17.94 -26.33
CA MET A 143 -8.30 -19.08 -26.45
C MET A 143 -9.77 -18.70 -26.19
N ASP A 144 -10.00 -17.66 -25.40
CA ASP A 144 -11.34 -17.16 -25.04
C ASP A 144 -11.91 -16.14 -26.06
N SER A 145 -11.14 -15.74 -27.08
CA SER A 145 -11.53 -14.78 -28.14
C SER A 145 -11.96 -15.47 -29.43
#